data_AF-A0A0N9VF20-F1
#
_entry.id   AF-A0A0N9VF20-F1
#
_cell.length_a   1.000
_cell.length_b   1.000
_cell.length_c   1.000
_cell.angle_alpha   90.00
_cell.angle_beta   90.00
_cell.angle_gamma   90.00
#
_symmetry.space_group_name_H-M   'P 1'
#
loop_
_entity.id
_entity.type
_entity.pdbx_description
1 polymer ?
#
loop_
_entity_poly.entity_id
_entity_poly.type
_entity_poly.pdbx_seq_one_letter_code
_entity_poly.pdbx_strand_id
1 'polypeptide(L)'
;MTEFVEAICCWKECRISFGIEAARHAQLKRNGDQFFCTNGHNQYYPRGKSTEQKLREELEAQRQRAERAEQRVAEVQDRASHHKASASAYKGQVTKIKKRVGAGICPCCNRHFANLSRHMAGQHPEFAEIKEEATGAHQ
;
A
#
# COMPACT_ATOMS: atom_id res chain seq x y z
N MET A 1 49.70 35.24 13.19
CA MET A 1 50.20 34.44 12.06
C MET A 1 49.00 33.92 11.32
N THR A 2 48.94 34.14 10.00
CA THR A 2 47.82 33.67 9.18
C THR A 2 47.96 32.17 8.95
N GLU A 3 46.95 31.40 9.33
CA GLU A 3 46.92 29.94 9.13
C GLU A 3 46.27 29.61 7.78
N PHE A 4 46.85 28.65 7.05
CA PHE A 4 46.36 28.22 5.74
C PHE A 4 45.97 26.75 5.78
N VAL A 5 44.88 26.42 5.08
CA VAL A 5 44.37 25.06 4.91
C VAL A 5 44.49 24.69 3.43
N GLU A 6 44.88 23.44 3.17
CA GLU A 6 44.90 22.91 1.82
C GLU A 6 43.48 22.69 1.29
N ALA A 7 43.20 23.23 0.11
CA ALA A 7 41.99 22.99 -0.66
C ALA A 7 42.35 22.42 -2.03
N ILE A 8 41.56 21.47 -2.50
CA ILE A 8 41.75 20.84 -3.81
C ILE A 8 40.67 21.35 -4.77
N CYS A 9 41.06 21.67 -6.00
CA CYS A 9 40.09 21.99 -7.02
C CYS A 9 39.18 20.79 -7.34
N CYS A 10 37.88 20.90 -7.05
CA CYS A 10 36.82 19.96 -7.43
C CYS A 10 36.63 19.71 -8.93
N TRP A 11 37.15 20.58 -9.82
CA TRP A 11 37.12 20.32 -11.26
C TRP A 11 38.01 19.11 -11.61
N LYS A 12 37.43 18.12 -12.30
CA LYS A 12 38.04 16.79 -12.51
C LYS A 12 39.42 16.83 -13.17
N GLU A 13 39.64 17.78 -14.08
CA GLU A 13 40.90 17.92 -14.83
C GLU A 13 41.89 18.88 -14.16
N CYS A 14 41.41 19.77 -13.29
CA CYS A 14 42.27 20.78 -12.65
C CYS A 14 42.97 20.18 -11.43
N ARG A 15 42.20 19.68 -10.45
CA ARG A 15 42.67 18.97 -9.25
C ARG A 15 43.86 19.58 -8.48
N ILE A 16 44.21 20.84 -8.73
CA ILE A 16 45.34 21.48 -8.07
C ILE A 16 45.09 21.60 -6.57
N SER A 17 46.13 21.39 -5.77
CA SER A 17 46.17 21.75 -4.36
C SER A 17 46.58 23.22 -4.22
N PHE A 18 45.84 23.99 -3.41
CA PHE A 18 46.16 25.37 -3.12
C PHE A 18 45.78 25.74 -1.69
N GLY A 19 46.45 26.75 -1.14
CA GLY A 19 46.19 27.25 0.21
C GLY A 19 45.04 28.25 0.25
N ILE A 20 44.12 28.07 1.19
CA ILE A 20 43.10 29.07 1.56
C ILE A 20 43.31 29.42 3.03
N GLU A 21 43.21 30.70 3.37
CA GLU A 21 43.24 31.14 4.77
C GLU A 21 42.15 30.42 5.59
N ALA A 22 42.52 29.90 6.77
CA ALA A 22 41.63 29.10 7.62
C ALA A 22 40.33 29.84 7.97
N ALA A 23 40.42 31.14 8.27
CA ALA A 23 39.27 31.98 8.56
C ALA A 23 38.30 32.08 7.36
N ARG A 24 38.86 32.29 6.16
CA ARG A 24 38.08 32.34 4.91
C ARG A 24 37.47 30.98 4.57
N HIS A 25 38.23 29.90 4.72
CA HIS A 25 37.72 28.54 4.52
C HIS A 25 36.52 28.22 5.43
N ALA A 26 36.60 28.60 6.71
CA ALA A 26 35.49 28.44 7.64
C ALA A 26 34.26 29.30 7.26
N GLN A 27 34.48 30.53 6.78
CA GLN A 27 33.41 31.39 6.27
C GLN A 27 32.74 30.81 5.02
N LEU A 28 33.51 30.34 4.04
CA LEU A 28 33.00 29.71 2.81
C LEU A 28 32.16 28.46 3.12
N LYS A 29 32.53 27.67 4.14
CA LYS A 29 31.74 26.51 4.59
C LYS A 29 30.42 26.90 5.26
N ARG A 30 30.38 28.03 5.98
CA ARG A 30 29.15 28.53 6.64
C ARG A 30 28.21 29.19 5.63
N ASN A 31 28.76 30.06 4.79
CA ASN A 31 27.97 30.87 3.86
C ASN A 31 27.68 30.11 2.56
N GLY A 32 28.44 29.09 2.20
CA GLY A 32 28.31 28.44 0.89
C GLY A 32 28.64 29.38 -0.27
N ASP A 33 29.40 30.44 0.00
CA ASP A 33 29.80 31.41 -1.03
C ASP A 33 30.72 30.75 -2.07
N GLN A 34 30.67 31.30 -3.28
CA GLN A 34 31.53 30.86 -4.36
C GLN A 34 32.96 31.36 -4.16
N PHE A 35 33.93 30.51 -4.51
CA PHE A 35 35.35 30.85 -4.52
C PHE A 35 36.02 30.23 -5.74
N PHE A 36 37.21 30.71 -6.09
CA PHE A 36 37.91 30.28 -7.29
C PHE A 36 39.22 29.59 -6.93
N CYS A 37 39.57 28.54 -7.68
CA CYS A 37 40.94 28.02 -7.65
C CYS A 37 41.90 28.99 -8.38
N THR A 38 43.21 28.79 -8.26
CA THR A 38 44.20 29.66 -8.92
C THR A 38 44.12 29.62 -10.45
N ASN A 39 43.54 28.57 -11.02
CA ASN A 39 43.26 28.44 -12.45
C ASN A 39 41.89 29.03 -12.86
N GLY A 40 41.14 29.64 -11.94
CA GLY A 40 39.89 30.36 -12.23
C GLY A 40 38.61 29.51 -12.24
N HIS A 41 38.66 28.22 -11.91
CA HIS A 41 37.43 27.41 -11.80
C HIS A 41 36.62 27.79 -10.55
N ASN A 42 35.31 27.93 -10.73
CA ASN A 42 34.35 28.24 -9.68
C ASN A 42 34.07 27.02 -8.79
N GLN A 43 34.11 27.23 -7.48
CA GLN A 43 34.00 26.24 -6.42
C GLN A 43 33.01 26.74 -5.38
N TYR A 44 32.31 25.82 -4.72
CA TYR A 44 31.52 26.12 -3.54
C TYR A 44 31.51 24.91 -2.63
N TYR A 45 31.28 25.13 -1.33
CA TYR A 45 31.04 24.04 -0.40
C TYR A 45 29.53 23.75 -0.37
N PRO A 46 29.08 22.54 -0.73
CA PRO A 46 27.67 22.21 -0.68
C PRO A 46 27.20 22.31 0.77
N ARG A 47 26.20 23.18 1.03
CA ARG A 47 25.51 23.18 2.31
C ARG A 47 24.74 21.86 2.39
N GLY A 48 25.09 21.02 3.36
CA GLY A 48 24.25 19.87 3.68
C GLY A 48 22.83 20.32 4.03
N LYS A 49 21.85 19.41 3.95
CA LYS A 49 20.46 19.73 4.32
C LYS A 49 20.42 20.31 5.74
N SER A 50 19.73 21.43 5.91
CA SER A 50 19.49 21.99 7.25
C SER A 50 18.69 21.00 8.10
N THR A 51 18.79 21.12 9.42
CA THR A 51 18.01 20.30 10.35
C THR A 51 16.52 20.42 10.05
N GLU A 52 16.06 21.63 9.72
CA GLU A 52 14.68 21.89 9.32
C GLU A 52 14.30 21.17 8.01
N GLN A 53 15.15 21.19 7.00
CA GLN A 53 14.90 20.47 5.75
C GLN A 53 14.82 18.96 5.99
N LYS A 54 15.71 18.41 6.82
CA LYS A 54 15.67 16.98 7.19
C LYS A 54 14.38 16.64 7.93
N LEU A 55 13.96 17.46 8.90
CA LEU A 55 12.72 17.25 9.65
C LEU A 55 11.49 17.34 8.77
N ARG A 56 11.45 18.29 7.81
CA ARG A 56 10.35 18.39 6.83
C ARG A 56 10.27 17.16 5.95
N GLU A 57 11.39 16.67 5.43
CA GLU A 57 11.45 15.45 4.63
C GLU A 57 11.01 14.21 5.43
N GLU A 58 11.42 14.10 6.69
CA GLU A 58 11.01 13.00 7.55
C GLU A 58 9.52 13.04 7.86
N LEU A 59 8.98 14.22 8.17
CA LEU A 59 7.55 14.41 8.42
C LEU A 59 6.72 14.06 7.18
N GLU A 60 7.15 14.48 6.00
CA GLU A 60 6.51 14.13 4.73
C GLU A 60 6.59 12.62 4.46
N ALA A 61 7.74 12.00 4.69
CA ALA A 61 7.90 10.55 4.53
C ALA A 61 6.99 9.77 5.50
N GLN A 62 6.81 10.25 6.72
CA GLN A 62 5.91 9.62 7.70
C GLN A 62 4.44 9.79 7.31
N ARG A 63 4.04 10.97 6.82
CA ARG A 63 2.68 11.20 6.29
C ARG A 63 2.35 10.26 5.15
N GLN A 64 3.25 10.14 4.17
CA GLN A 64 3.05 9.22 3.05
C GLN A 64 2.98 7.76 3.49
N ARG A 65 3.73 7.36 4.53
CA ARG A 65 3.65 6.00 5.09
C ARG A 65 2.30 5.76 5.78
N ALA A 66 1.82 6.72 6.58
CA ALA A 66 0.54 6.64 7.24
C ALA A 66 -0.60 6.54 6.23
N GLU A 67 -0.62 7.41 5.21
CA GLU A 67 -1.63 7.39 4.15
C GLU A 67 -1.67 6.06 3.41
N ARG A 68 -0.52 5.51 3.02
CA ARG A 68 -0.45 4.18 2.36
C ARG A 68 -0.94 3.05 3.28
N ALA A 69 -0.67 3.15 4.58
CA ALA A 69 -1.15 2.16 5.53
C ALA A 69 -2.69 2.22 5.66
N GLU A 70 -3.25 3.42 5.77
CA GLU A 70 -4.70 3.65 5.81
C GLU A 70 -5.39 3.15 4.54
N GLN A 71 -4.87 3.49 3.36
CA GLN A 71 -5.38 3.01 2.08
C GLN A 71 -5.37 1.48 1.99
N ARG A 72 -4.28 0.82 2.44
CA ARG A 72 -4.21 -0.64 2.47
C ARG A 72 -5.25 -1.25 3.42
N VAL A 73 -5.47 -0.65 4.58
CA VAL A 73 -6.49 -1.13 5.52
C VAL A 73 -7.88 -1.03 4.88
N ALA A 74 -8.19 0.11 4.26
CA ALA A 74 -9.46 0.33 3.59
C ALA A 74 -9.68 -0.68 2.44
N GLU A 75 -8.68 -0.90 1.59
CA GLU A 75 -8.76 -1.87 0.47
C GLU A 75 -9.01 -3.30 0.98
N VAL A 76 -8.31 -3.71 2.04
CA VAL A 76 -8.49 -5.05 2.61
C VAL A 76 -9.89 -5.21 3.21
N GLN A 77 -10.41 -4.18 3.88
CA GLN A 77 -11.76 -4.20 4.45
C GLN A 77 -12.84 -4.25 3.37
N ASP A 78 -12.70 -3.43 2.33
CA ASP A 78 -13.60 -3.41 1.19
C ASP A 78 -13.60 -4.76 0.45
N ARG A 79 -12.42 -5.29 0.16
CA ARG A 79 -12.28 -6.62 -0.43
C ARG A 79 -12.94 -7.69 0.44
N ALA A 80 -12.71 -7.67 1.76
CA ALA A 80 -13.30 -8.63 2.67
C ALA A 80 -14.83 -8.52 2.73
N SER A 81 -15.38 -7.31 2.72
CA SER A 81 -16.84 -7.08 2.74
C SER A 81 -17.48 -7.58 1.44
N HIS A 82 -16.86 -7.29 0.29
CA HIS A 82 -17.28 -7.78 -1.02
C HIS A 82 -17.29 -9.31 -1.09
N HIS A 83 -16.20 -9.97 -0.67
CA HIS A 83 -16.14 -11.45 -0.66
C HIS A 83 -17.20 -12.06 0.25
N LYS A 84 -17.45 -11.47 1.43
CA LYS A 84 -18.51 -11.94 2.33
C LYS A 84 -19.90 -11.79 1.73
N ALA A 85 -20.17 -10.67 1.07
CA ALA A 85 -21.45 -10.42 0.40
C ALA A 85 -21.68 -11.42 -0.74
N SER A 86 -20.66 -11.61 -1.59
CA SER A 86 -20.71 -12.59 -2.69
C SER A 86 -20.90 -14.01 -2.18
N ALA A 87 -20.13 -14.44 -1.17
CA ALA A 87 -20.25 -15.77 -0.58
C ALA A 87 -21.66 -16.01 -0.01
N SER A 88 -22.24 -15.01 0.66
CA SER A 88 -23.61 -15.10 1.18
C SER A 88 -24.65 -15.21 0.06
N ALA A 89 -24.50 -14.45 -1.03
CA ALA A 89 -25.37 -14.53 -2.19
C ALA A 89 -25.31 -15.90 -2.88
N TYR A 90 -24.10 -16.43 -3.12
CA TYR A 90 -23.91 -17.76 -3.69
C TYR A 90 -24.50 -18.85 -2.79
N LYS A 91 -24.25 -18.78 -1.48
CA LYS A 91 -24.84 -19.72 -0.50
C LYS A 91 -26.36 -19.68 -0.57
N GLY A 92 -26.96 -18.50 -0.64
CA GLY A 92 -28.42 -18.34 -0.79
C GLY A 92 -28.96 -19.00 -2.06
N GLN A 93 -28.31 -18.81 -3.20
CA GLN A 93 -28.71 -19.45 -4.46
C GLN A 93 -28.57 -20.97 -4.40
N VAL A 94 -27.46 -21.49 -3.88
CA VAL A 94 -27.24 -22.93 -3.71
C VAL A 94 -28.32 -23.53 -2.79
N THR A 95 -28.60 -22.89 -1.66
CA THR A 95 -29.67 -23.33 -0.74
C THR A 95 -31.03 -23.35 -1.43
N LYS A 96 -31.37 -22.31 -2.19
CA LYS A 96 -32.64 -22.24 -2.93
C LYS A 96 -32.76 -23.37 -3.96
N ILE A 97 -31.69 -23.64 -4.70
CA ILE A 97 -31.65 -24.74 -5.68
C ILE A 97 -31.80 -26.09 -4.97
N LYS A 98 -31.03 -26.33 -3.90
CA LYS A 98 -31.12 -27.56 -3.11
C LYS A 98 -32.53 -27.80 -2.58
N LYS A 99 -33.18 -26.77 -2.03
CA LYS A 99 -34.58 -26.84 -1.57
C LYS A 99 -35.55 -27.22 -2.69
N ARG A 100 -35.40 -26.63 -3.88
CA ARG A 100 -36.25 -26.94 -5.03
C ARG A 100 -36.04 -28.37 -5.54
N VAL A 101 -34.79 -28.77 -5.70
CA VAL A 101 -34.44 -30.12 -6.17
C VAL A 101 -34.89 -31.18 -5.17
N GLY A 102 -34.68 -30.96 -3.86
CA GLY A 102 -35.17 -31.84 -2.80
C GLY A 102 -36.70 -31.97 -2.78
N ALA A 103 -37.43 -30.92 -3.16
CA ALA A 103 -38.88 -30.98 -3.33
C ALA A 103 -39.33 -31.58 -4.69
N GLY A 104 -38.38 -31.99 -5.56
CA GLY A 104 -38.67 -32.52 -6.89
C GLY A 104 -39.06 -31.46 -7.93
N ILE A 105 -38.67 -30.20 -7.75
CA ILE A 105 -39.03 -29.06 -8.61
C ILE A 105 -37.84 -28.66 -9.51
N CYS A 106 -38.02 -28.50 -10.83
CA CYS A 106 -36.95 -27.98 -11.71
C CYS A 106 -36.58 -26.55 -11.30
N PRO A 107 -35.28 -26.23 -11.07
CA PRO A 107 -34.82 -24.87 -10.89
C PRO A 107 -35.09 -23.97 -12.11
N CYS A 108 -35.16 -24.58 -13.30
CA CYS A 108 -35.28 -23.94 -14.60
C CYS A 108 -36.70 -23.46 -14.95
N CYS A 109 -37.69 -24.34 -14.81
CA CYS A 109 -39.04 -24.15 -15.34
C CYS A 109 -40.14 -24.39 -14.29
N ASN A 110 -39.76 -24.59 -13.02
CA ASN A 110 -40.66 -24.80 -11.88
C ASN A 110 -41.65 -25.99 -12.01
N ARG A 111 -41.40 -26.91 -12.95
CA ARG A 111 -42.17 -28.15 -13.07
C ARG A 111 -41.85 -29.10 -11.92
N HIS A 112 -42.88 -29.77 -11.41
CA HIS A 112 -42.76 -30.77 -10.35
C HIS A 112 -42.68 -32.18 -10.94
N PHE A 113 -41.74 -32.97 -10.44
CA PHE A 113 -41.49 -34.35 -10.82
C PHE A 113 -41.73 -35.26 -9.61
N ALA A 114 -42.89 -35.92 -9.57
CA ALA A 114 -43.28 -36.76 -8.42
C ALA A 114 -42.29 -37.91 -8.13
N ASN A 115 -41.72 -38.51 -9.18
CA ASN A 115 -40.71 -39.57 -9.05
C ASN A 115 -39.41 -39.05 -8.42
N LEU A 116 -38.97 -37.85 -8.82
CA LEU A 116 -37.79 -37.21 -8.23
C LEU A 116 -38.05 -36.84 -6.77
N SER A 117 -39.21 -36.25 -6.47
CA SER A 117 -39.60 -35.90 -5.10
C SER A 117 -39.58 -37.12 -4.17
N ARG A 118 -40.16 -38.24 -4.59
CA ARG A 118 -40.13 -39.51 -3.84
C ARG A 118 -38.72 -40.08 -3.70
N HIS A 119 -37.93 -40.03 -4.78
CA HIS A 119 -36.53 -40.45 -4.76
C HIS A 119 -35.71 -39.65 -3.76
N MET A 120 -35.80 -38.32 -3.78
CA MET A 120 -35.08 -37.44 -2.86
C MET A 120 -35.54 -37.67 -1.42
N ALA A 121 -36.84 -37.82 -1.15
CA ALA A 121 -37.34 -38.08 0.20
C ALA A 121 -36.88 -39.43 0.79
N GLY A 122 -36.66 -40.44 -0.04
CA GLY A 122 -36.20 -41.76 0.40
C GLY A 122 -34.68 -41.90 0.48
N GLN A 123 -33.96 -41.45 -0.56
CA GLN A 123 -32.52 -41.67 -0.71
C GLN A 123 -31.66 -40.48 -0.28
N HIS A 124 -32.25 -39.27 -0.22
CA HIS A 124 -31.56 -38.02 0.12
C HIS A 124 -32.33 -37.21 1.18
N PRO A 125 -32.64 -37.81 2.35
CA PRO A 125 -33.40 -37.11 3.40
C PRO A 125 -32.70 -35.82 3.87
N GLU A 126 -31.37 -35.75 3.79
CA GLU A 126 -30.57 -34.57 4.15
C GLU A 126 -30.88 -33.34 3.27
N PHE A 127 -31.40 -33.55 2.05
CA PHE A 127 -31.85 -32.44 1.19
C PHE A 127 -33.20 -31.86 1.63
N ALA A 128 -34.01 -32.64 2.35
CA ALA A 128 -35.29 -32.19 2.90
C ALA A 128 -35.11 -31.36 4.18
N GLU A 129 -34.09 -31.68 4.99
CA GLU A 129 -33.79 -31.05 6.29
C GLU A 129 -33.27 -29.61 6.19
N ILE A 130 -32.71 -29.22 5.03
CA ILE A 130 -32.28 -27.83 4.75
C ILE A 130 -33.46 -26.82 4.85
N LYS A 131 -34.71 -27.31 4.91
CA LYS A 131 -35.90 -26.49 5.15
C LYS A 131 -35.86 -25.72 6.47
N GLU A 132 -35.38 -26.30 7.57
CA GLU A 132 -35.57 -25.73 8.92
C GLU A 132 -34.47 -24.76 9.36
N GLU A 133 -33.22 -24.98 8.95
CA GLU A 133 -32.08 -24.16 9.42
C GLU A 133 -32.08 -22.72 8.85
N ALA A 134 -32.65 -22.51 7.66
CA ALA A 134 -32.64 -21.20 7.01
C ALA A 134 -33.74 -20.23 7.53
N THR A 135 -34.71 -20.72 8.30
CA THR A 135 -35.78 -19.91 8.89
C THR A 135 -35.38 -19.26 10.23
N GLY A 136 -34.24 -19.64 10.81
CA GLY A 136 -33.73 -19.11 12.09
C GLY A 136 -32.80 -17.89 12.01
N ALA A 137 -32.53 -17.33 10.82
CA ALA A 137 -31.58 -16.21 10.65
C ALA A 137 -32.24 -14.81 10.60
N HIS A 138 -33.45 -14.67 11.14
CA HIS A 138 -34.13 -13.40 11.40
C HIS A 138 -34.58 -13.35 12.87
N GLN A 139 -33.62 -13.12 13.77
CA GLN A 139 -33.82 -12.49 15.07
C GLN A 139 -32.62 -11.58 15.33
#